data_AF-A0AAC9N7B3-F1
#
_entry.id   AF-A0AAC9N7B3-F1
#
_cell.length_a   1.000
_cell.length_b   1.000
_cell.length_c   1.000
_cell.angle_alpha   90.00
_cell.angle_beta   90.00
_cell.angle_gamma   90.00
#
_symmetry.space_group_name_H-M   'P 1'
#
loop_
_entity.id
_entity.type
_entity.pdbx_description
1 polymer ?
#
loop_
_entity_poly.entity_id
_entity_poly.type
_entity_poly.pdbx_seq_one_letter_code
_entity_poly.pdbx_strand_id
1 'polypeptide(L)'
;MSETLHAVTLVVDMPITKIDALDVIALAADGGVDDAGTARPRVWLAPHAWAEVEIPKFADPPPFAIDVYSDVSGEIAWAQARRLHDGLERLGWNVGPPRAGVR
;
A
#
# COMPACT_ATOMS: atom_id res chain seq x y z
N MET A 1 -20.13 -14.76 -7.15
CA MET A 1 -19.93 -13.40 -7.69
C MET A 1 -18.42 -13.22 -7.77
N SER A 2 -17.87 -13.04 -8.97
CA SER A 2 -16.42 -12.86 -9.12
C SER A 2 -16.07 -11.47 -8.63
N GLU A 3 -15.65 -11.36 -7.38
CA GLU A 3 -15.16 -10.10 -6.80
C GLU A 3 -13.96 -9.67 -7.64
N THR A 4 -14.18 -8.66 -8.48
CA THR A 4 -13.13 -8.11 -9.32
C THR A 4 -12.30 -7.22 -8.42
N LEU A 5 -11.17 -7.75 -7.97
CA LEU A 5 -10.21 -6.99 -7.19
C LEU A 5 -9.48 -6.02 -8.11
N HIS A 6 -9.57 -4.72 -7.80
CA HIS A 6 -8.86 -3.67 -8.49
C HIS A 6 -7.60 -3.31 -7.71
N ALA A 7 -6.45 -3.20 -8.40
CA ALA A 7 -5.16 -2.95 -7.77
C ALA A 7 -4.43 -1.78 -8.42
N VAL A 8 -3.79 -0.96 -7.59
CA VAL A 8 -2.89 0.14 -7.98
C VAL A 8 -1.63 0.02 -7.12
N THR A 9 -0.48 -0.03 -7.77
CA THR A 9 0.81 -0.21 -7.08
C THR A 9 1.51 1.14 -6.90
N LEU A 10 2.00 1.37 -5.69
CA LEU A 10 3.00 2.39 -5.37
C LEU A 10 4.35 1.70 -5.18
N VAL A 11 5.43 2.35 -5.64
CA VAL A 11 6.80 1.85 -5.47
C VAL A 11 7.52 2.78 -4.53
N VAL A 12 8.09 2.25 -3.46
CA VAL A 12 8.79 3.03 -2.44
C VAL A 12 10.27 2.67 -2.45
N ASP A 13 11.11 3.70 -2.59
CA ASP A 13 12.57 3.55 -2.61
C ASP A 13 13.17 4.06 -1.30
N MET A 14 12.97 3.28 -0.23
CA MET A 14 13.43 3.60 1.13
C MET A 14 13.98 2.34 1.83
N PRO A 15 15.08 2.43 2.59
CA PRO A 15 15.59 1.32 3.38
C PRO A 15 14.80 1.19 4.70
N ILE A 16 13.64 0.55 4.65
CA ILE A 16 12.71 0.40 5.79
C ILE A 16 12.25 -1.06 5.96
N THR A 17 11.94 -1.47 7.20
CA THR A 17 11.43 -2.81 7.49
C THR A 17 9.93 -2.93 7.22
N LYS A 18 9.39 -4.17 7.17
CA LYS A 18 7.94 -4.40 6.98
C LYS A 18 7.08 -3.75 8.04
N ILE A 19 7.48 -3.90 9.29
CA ILE A 19 6.68 -3.46 10.43
C ILE A 19 6.66 -1.93 10.45
N ASP A 20 7.82 -1.30 10.30
CA ASP A 20 7.91 0.16 10.24
C ASP A 20 7.14 0.72 9.04
N ALA A 21 7.16 0.02 7.89
CA ALA A 21 6.41 0.45 6.72
C ALA A 21 4.89 0.41 6.96
N LEU A 22 4.38 -0.65 7.60
CA LEU A 22 2.96 -0.76 7.93
C LEU A 22 2.51 0.33 8.90
N ASP A 23 3.31 0.63 9.92
CA ASP A 23 3.00 1.66 10.91
C ASP A 23 2.93 3.05 10.25
N VAL A 24 3.85 3.36 9.34
CA VAL A 24 3.83 4.64 8.62
C VAL A 24 2.67 4.73 7.63
N ILE A 25 2.33 3.64 6.93
CA ILE A 25 1.18 3.60 6.02
C ILE A 25 -0.13 3.80 6.82
N ALA A 26 -0.25 3.16 7.98
CA ALA A 26 -1.39 3.33 8.87
C ALA A 26 -1.52 4.78 9.35
N LEU A 27 -0.39 5.40 9.75
CA LEU A 27 -0.35 6.81 10.11
C LEU A 27 -0.75 7.72 8.94
N ALA A 28 -0.22 7.47 7.73
CA ALA A 28 -0.52 8.27 6.54
C ALA A 28 -1.98 8.13 6.10
N ALA A 29 -2.58 6.97 6.33
CA ALA A 29 -3.96 6.66 5.98
C ALA A 29 -4.99 7.07 7.06
N ASP A 30 -4.53 7.40 8.27
CA ASP A 30 -5.38 7.48 9.47
C ASP A 30 -6.21 6.19 9.66
N GLY A 31 -5.55 5.05 9.44
CA GLY A 31 -6.17 3.73 9.26
C GLY A 31 -5.65 2.68 10.23
N GLY A 32 -6.44 1.61 10.41
CA GLY A 32 -6.05 0.46 11.21
C GLY A 32 -5.24 -0.57 10.42
N VAL A 33 -4.32 -1.26 11.10
CA VAL A 33 -3.62 -2.44 10.57
C VAL A 33 -4.35 -3.70 11.02
N ASP A 34 -4.73 -4.54 10.06
CA ASP A 34 -5.22 -5.89 10.30
C ASP A 34 -4.15 -6.91 9.99
N ASP A 35 -4.23 -8.07 10.64
CA ASP A 35 -3.34 -9.21 10.42
C ASP A 35 -1.84 -8.87 10.55
N ALA A 36 -1.52 -7.91 11.42
CA ALA A 36 -0.16 -7.54 11.77
C ALA A 36 0.63 -8.77 12.26
N GLY A 37 1.83 -8.98 11.72
CA GLY A 37 2.67 -10.14 12.04
C GLY A 37 2.33 -11.42 11.28
N THR A 38 1.32 -11.41 10.40
CA THR A 38 1.06 -12.52 9.47
C THR A 38 1.81 -12.35 8.15
N ALA A 39 1.67 -13.31 7.24
CA ALA A 39 2.23 -13.24 5.89
C ALA A 39 1.61 -12.09 5.05
N ARG A 40 0.37 -11.68 5.34
CA ARG A 40 -0.41 -10.72 4.55
C ARG A 40 -1.06 -9.65 5.45
N PRO A 41 -0.26 -8.78 6.07
CA PRO A 41 -0.79 -7.65 6.80
C PRO A 41 -1.44 -6.66 5.82
N ARG A 42 -2.56 -6.08 6.23
CA ARG A 42 -3.31 -5.09 5.45
C ARG A 42 -3.54 -3.82 6.26
N VAL A 43 -3.50 -2.68 5.60
CA VAL A 43 -3.80 -1.38 6.21
C VAL A 43 -5.06 -0.81 5.55
N TRP A 44 -6.07 -0.51 6.34
CA TRP A 44 -7.31 0.08 5.81
C TRP A 44 -7.09 1.54 5.41
N LEU A 45 -7.51 1.89 4.19
CA LEU A 45 -7.46 3.27 3.68
C LEU A 45 -8.84 3.92 3.67
N ALA A 46 -9.87 3.12 3.43
CA ALA A 46 -11.29 3.49 3.44
C ALA A 46 -12.14 2.22 3.53
N PRO A 47 -13.46 2.30 3.77
CA PRO A 47 -14.35 1.17 3.49
C PRO A 47 -14.10 0.67 2.07
N HIS A 48 -13.97 -0.64 1.88
CA HIS A 48 -13.73 -1.24 0.56
C HIS A 48 -12.39 -0.87 -0.10
N ALA A 49 -11.41 -0.38 0.67
CA ALA A 49 -10.06 -0.13 0.18
C ALA A 49 -8.98 -0.33 1.24
N TRP A 50 -7.94 -1.07 0.88
CA TRP A 50 -6.81 -1.39 1.76
C TRP A 50 -5.49 -1.40 1.01
N ALA A 51 -4.38 -1.20 1.72
CA ALA A 51 -3.03 -1.35 1.23
C ALA A 51 -2.39 -2.64 1.77
N GLU A 52 -1.66 -3.36 0.93
CA GLU A 52 -0.78 -4.46 1.33
C GLU A 52 0.65 -4.12 0.93
N VAL A 53 1.61 -4.55 1.76
CA VAL A 53 3.03 -4.32 1.48
C VAL A 53 3.69 -5.63 1.07
N GLU A 54 4.15 -5.69 -0.19
CA GLU A 54 5.02 -6.76 -0.66
C GLU A 54 6.48 -6.35 -0.46
N ILE A 55 7.15 -7.01 0.48
CA ILE A 55 8.57 -6.79 0.72
C ILE A 55 9.37 -7.85 -0.01
N PRO A 56 10.38 -7.44 -0.81
CA PRO A 56 11.26 -8.38 -1.48
C PRO A 56 11.90 -9.32 -0.47
N LYS A 57 12.06 -10.58 -0.88
CA LYS A 57 12.74 -11.58 -0.04
C LYS A 57 14.15 -11.09 0.28
N PHE A 58 14.58 -11.30 1.52
CA PHE A 58 15.89 -10.89 2.07
C PHE A 58 17.04 -11.13 1.09
N ALA A 59 17.48 -10.09 0.38
CA ALA A 59 18.76 -9.94 -0.33
C ALA A 59 18.78 -8.69 -1.23
N ASP A 60 17.62 -8.23 -1.73
CA ASP A 60 17.55 -7.03 -2.56
C ASP A 60 17.28 -5.77 -1.72
N PRO A 61 18.17 -4.76 -1.77
CA PRO A 61 17.86 -3.43 -1.26
C PRO A 61 16.67 -2.83 -2.06
N PRO A 62 16.04 -1.74 -1.58
CA PRO A 62 14.86 -1.14 -2.21
C PRO A 62 14.93 -1.00 -3.74
N PRO A 63 13.77 -1.00 -4.43
CA PRO A 63 12.46 -0.60 -3.91
C PRO A 63 11.52 -1.74 -3.49
N PHE A 64 10.55 -1.43 -2.62
CA PHE A 64 9.42 -2.31 -2.28
C PHE A 64 8.10 -1.78 -2.84
N ALA A 65 7.10 -2.65 -2.93
CA ALA A 65 5.78 -2.32 -3.49
C ALA A 65 4.71 -2.22 -2.40
N ILE A 66 3.83 -1.23 -2.54
CA ILE A 66 2.58 -1.12 -1.81
C ILE A 66 1.45 -1.29 -2.82
N ASP A 67 0.67 -2.34 -2.69
CA ASP A 67 -0.50 -2.56 -3.53
C ASP A 67 -1.74 -2.05 -2.83
N VAL A 68 -2.42 -1.11 -3.47
CA VAL A 68 -3.68 -0.53 -3.02
C VAL A 68 -4.82 -1.22 -3.74
N TYR A 69 -5.69 -1.85 -2.96
CA TYR A 69 -6.79 -2.65 -3.43
C TYR A 69 -8.14 -1.97 -3.23
N SER A 70 -9.09 -2.29 -4.10
CA SER A 70 -10.51 -2.10 -3.86
C SER A 70 -11.33 -3.26 -4.45
N ASP A 71 -12.34 -3.69 -3.70
CA ASP A 71 -13.35 -4.68 -4.12
C ASP A 71 -14.57 -4.03 -4.80
N VAL A 72 -14.60 -2.70 -4.91
CA VAL A 72 -15.72 -1.94 -5.49
C VAL A 72 -15.39 -1.37 -6.87
N SER A 73 -14.27 -0.65 -7.03
CA SER A 73 -13.90 -0.09 -8.34
C SER A 73 -12.41 0.28 -8.46
N GLY A 74 -11.92 0.32 -9.70
CA GLY A 74 -10.58 0.82 -10.00
C GLY A 74 -10.41 2.31 -9.70
N GLU A 75 -11.47 3.10 -9.83
CA GLU A 75 -11.43 4.53 -9.48
C GLU A 75 -11.20 4.75 -7.98
N ILE A 76 -11.80 3.93 -7.13
CA ILE A 76 -11.56 3.96 -5.68
C ILE A 76 -10.12 3.56 -5.38
N ALA A 77 -9.62 2.47 -5.97
CA ALA A 77 -8.22 2.06 -5.80
C ALA A 77 -7.24 3.18 -6.21
N TRP A 78 -7.48 3.84 -7.34
CA TRP A 78 -6.66 4.98 -7.80
C TRP A 78 -6.75 6.20 -6.90
N ALA A 79 -7.96 6.56 -6.45
CA ALA A 79 -8.15 7.70 -5.55
C ALA A 79 -7.43 7.48 -4.21
N GLN A 80 -7.54 6.26 -3.64
CA GLN A 80 -6.85 5.91 -2.40
C GLN A 80 -5.34 5.81 -2.58
N ALA A 81 -4.85 5.28 -3.71
CA ALA A 81 -3.43 5.23 -4.00
C ALA A 81 -2.80 6.62 -4.12
N ARG A 82 -3.50 7.58 -4.75
CA ARG A 82 -3.05 8.99 -4.80
C ARG A 82 -3.06 9.63 -3.41
N ARG A 83 -4.12 9.41 -2.64
CA ARG A 83 -4.20 9.94 -1.26
C ARG A 83 -3.07 9.40 -0.39
N LEU A 84 -2.80 8.10 -0.49
CA LEU A 84 -1.71 7.44 0.24
C LEU A 84 -0.34 7.96 -0.22
N HIS A 85 -0.11 8.07 -1.53
CA HIS A 85 1.10 8.68 -2.10
C HIS A 85 1.37 10.06 -1.50
N ASP A 86 0.39 10.97 -1.56
CA ASP A 86 0.54 12.32 -1.02
C ASP A 86 0.75 12.30 0.51
N GLY A 87 0.15 11.36 1.22
CA GLY A 87 0.33 11.17 2.66
C GLY A 87 1.77 10.77 2.99
N LEU A 88 2.32 9.79 2.27
CA LEU A 88 3.68 9.29 2.44
C LEU A 88 4.72 10.35 2.05
N GLU A 89 4.52 11.09 0.97
CA GLU A 89 5.42 12.19 0.58
C GLU A 89 5.50 13.27 1.67
N ARG A 90 4.39 13.61 2.33
CA ARG A 90 4.38 14.57 3.45
C ARG A 90 5.16 14.07 4.66
N LEU A 91 5.30 12.75 4.81
CA LEU A 91 6.14 12.12 5.84
C LEU A 91 7.60 11.96 5.39
N GLY A 92 7.97 12.48 4.22
CA GLY A 92 9.33 12.47 3.69
C GLY A 92 9.72 11.18 2.96
N TRP A 93 8.76 10.34 2.59
CA TRP A 93 9.04 9.12 1.81
C TRP A 93 9.26 9.44 0.33
N ASN A 94 10.21 8.71 -0.28
CA ASN A 94 10.40 8.72 -1.73
C ASN A 94 9.50 7.66 -2.38
N VAL A 95 8.36 8.09 -2.92
CA VAL A 95 7.34 7.23 -3.52
C VAL A 95 7.18 7.58 -5.00
N GLY A 96 7.25 6.58 -5.87
CA GLY A 96 6.95 6.74 -7.28
C GLY A 96 5.45 6.95 -7.54
N PRO A 97 5.07 7.56 -8.67
CA PRO A 97 3.66 7.82 -8.98
C PRO A 97 2.85 6.52 -9.05
N PRO A 98 1.57 6.54 -8.65
CA PRO A 98 0.73 5.35 -8.72
C PRO A 98 0.62 4.81 -10.15
N ARG A 99 0.67 3.48 -10.28
CA ARG A 99 0.57 2.77 -11.56
C ARG A 99 -0.44 1.63 -11.45
N ALA A 100 -1.04 1.24 -12.58
CA ALA A 100 -1.91 0.08 -12.62
C ALA A 100 -1.18 -1.16 -12.04
N GLY A 101 -1.81 -1.86 -11.12
CA GLY A 101 -1.21 -3.04 -10.49
C GLY A 101 -1.09 -4.19 -11.48
N VAL A 102 0.00 -4.96 -11.35
CA VAL A 102 0.16 -6.23 -12.06
C VAL A 102 -0.48 -7.31 -11.19
N ARG A 103 -1.48 -8.01 -11.70
CA ARG A 103 -2.09 -9.16 -11.03
C ARG A 103 -1.63 -10.45 -11.69
#